data_AF-A0A4Q1VIN1-F1
#
_entry.id   AF-A0A4Q1VIN1-F1
#
_cell.length_a   1.000
_cell.length_b   1.000
_cell.length_c   1.000
_cell.angle_alpha   90.00
_cell.angle_beta   90.00
_cell.angle_gamma   90.00
#
_symmetry.space_group_name_H-M   'P 1'
#
loop_
_entity.id
_entity.type
_entity.pdbx_description
1 polymer ?
#
loop_
_entity_poly.entity_id
_entity_poly.type
_entity_poly.pdbx_seq_one_letter_code
_entity_poly.pdbx_strand_id
1 'polypeptide(L)'
;MAGMSEQDAIRWFKTQFGGAITAACRGTPYTLDMATAIAMQETYSDCWGPIYRTKPASEVLKLCVGDTLDAPKRSAFPTSKADLLAVPSGSSMFNVARQALIDVAQVSSAYAKVAAQHPDKFCHGYGIFQYDIQFFKTDPSFFLNRGWYDMAECIKRLIKELDAACGRAYGTRKSSLTDDEMMYVAIAYNRGSVRVGGGPQQGFRADDGRFYGENFRQYLALAHATPVDIHVPADLGPIAGTVPTIPAGQRDLPTLVQSAMAILQAIAAQQQSQPTGTGQASASTRQVDDFIKILTILTGKTADGRLGQVNGALGQTIGNLFDGKKSAIGIIGAVLTTVLQQVGPHLDTAVPLFGNFAELGQAALPVFLGTSAWGILGKFEKWLAPTR
;
A
#
# COMPACT_ATOMS: atom_id res chain seq x y z
N MET A 1 -36.69 -9.64 10.60
CA MET A 1 -35.36 -9.05 10.37
C MET A 1 -35.54 -7.55 10.37
N ALA A 2 -35.05 -6.83 11.38
CA ALA A 2 -35.12 -5.37 11.40
C ALA A 2 -34.43 -4.84 10.13
N GLY A 3 -35.10 -3.93 9.41
CA GLY A 3 -34.62 -3.41 8.14
C GLY A 3 -33.22 -2.83 8.28
N MET A 4 -32.26 -3.38 7.54
CA MET A 4 -30.90 -2.88 7.49
C MET A 4 -30.92 -1.49 6.81
N SER A 5 -30.61 -0.44 7.56
CA SER A 5 -30.50 0.89 6.97
C SER A 5 -29.12 1.07 6.31
N GLU A 6 -29.10 1.71 5.15
CA GLU A 6 -27.86 2.14 4.47
C GLU A 6 -27.03 3.04 5.39
N GLN A 7 -27.68 3.79 6.28
CA GLN A 7 -27.03 4.67 7.26
C GLN A 7 -26.17 3.90 8.26
N ASP A 8 -26.63 2.74 8.73
CA ASP A 8 -25.84 1.91 9.64
C ASP A 8 -24.64 1.26 8.94
N ALA A 9 -24.81 0.88 7.68
CA ALA A 9 -23.73 0.35 6.85
C ALA A 9 -22.64 1.41 6.61
N ILE A 10 -23.05 2.64 6.30
CA ILE A 10 -22.17 3.80 6.20
C ILE A 10 -21.43 4.04 7.51
N ARG A 11 -22.14 4.05 8.65
CA ARG A 11 -21.52 4.21 9.97
C ARG A 11 -20.46 3.15 10.22
N TRP A 12 -20.79 1.89 9.94
CA TRP A 12 -19.85 0.78 10.07
C TRP A 12 -18.62 0.97 9.19
N PHE A 13 -18.79 1.26 7.90
CA PHE A 13 -17.70 1.44 6.94
C PHE A 13 -16.74 2.55 7.40
N LYS A 14 -17.28 3.72 7.75
CA LYS A 14 -16.48 4.84 8.24
C LYS A 14 -15.78 4.52 9.56
N THR A 15 -16.40 3.74 10.45
CA THR A 15 -15.77 3.32 11.71
C THR A 15 -14.59 2.38 11.46
N GLN A 16 -14.75 1.41 10.55
CA GLN A 16 -13.72 0.41 10.29
C GLN A 16 -12.53 0.96 9.48
N PHE A 17 -12.81 1.83 8.51
CA PHE A 17 -11.82 2.22 7.50
C PHE A 17 -11.57 3.73 7.42
N GLY A 18 -12.33 4.54 8.16
CA GLY A 18 -12.30 6.00 8.05
C GLY A 18 -10.96 6.62 8.41
N GLY A 19 -10.21 6.05 9.35
CA GLY A 19 -8.87 6.51 9.70
C GLY A 19 -7.90 6.38 8.53
N ALA A 20 -7.82 5.20 7.91
CA ALA A 20 -6.96 4.93 6.77
C ALA A 20 -7.35 5.77 5.53
N ILE A 21 -8.64 5.87 5.24
CA ILE A 21 -9.14 6.68 4.11
C ILE A 21 -8.84 8.15 4.34
N THR A 22 -9.14 8.69 5.52
CA THR A 22 -8.87 10.10 5.85
C THR A 22 -7.38 10.43 5.73
N ALA A 23 -6.52 9.53 6.21
CA ALA A 23 -5.07 9.69 6.08
C ALA A 23 -4.63 9.74 4.60
N ALA A 24 -5.10 8.80 3.77
CA ALA A 24 -4.75 8.74 2.35
C ALA A 24 -5.35 9.88 1.51
N CYS A 25 -6.50 10.43 1.92
CA CYS A 25 -7.12 11.58 1.26
C CYS A 25 -6.43 12.90 1.58
N ARG A 26 -5.50 12.96 2.55
CA ARG A 26 -4.82 14.20 2.93
C ARG A 26 -4.05 14.79 1.75
N GLY A 27 -4.29 16.06 1.44
CA GLY A 27 -3.67 16.74 0.29
C GLY A 27 -4.24 16.32 -1.08
N THR A 28 -5.37 15.61 -1.08
CA THR A 28 -6.17 15.29 -2.26
C THR A 28 -7.51 16.05 -2.18
N PRO A 29 -8.22 16.24 -3.30
CA PRO A 29 -9.57 16.81 -3.27
C PRO A 29 -10.65 15.82 -2.80
N TYR A 30 -10.28 14.56 -2.52
CA TYR A 30 -11.20 13.49 -2.16
C TYR A 30 -11.43 13.44 -0.66
N THR A 31 -12.58 12.91 -0.26
CA THR A 31 -13.00 12.85 1.13
C THR A 31 -13.38 11.43 1.52
N LEU A 32 -13.44 11.19 2.83
CA LEU A 32 -14.01 9.95 3.36
C LEU A 32 -15.44 9.73 2.84
N ASP A 33 -16.24 10.78 2.75
CA ASP A 33 -17.65 10.68 2.38
C ASP A 33 -17.79 10.31 0.91
N MET A 34 -16.93 10.85 0.05
CA MET A 34 -16.81 10.42 -1.34
C MET A 34 -16.40 8.94 -1.44
N ALA A 35 -15.34 8.52 -0.74
CA ALA A 35 -14.90 7.12 -0.76
C ALA A 35 -15.99 6.18 -0.21
N THR A 36 -16.71 6.61 0.82
CA THR A 36 -17.85 5.86 1.39
C THR A 36 -18.97 5.70 0.38
N ALA A 37 -19.34 6.78 -0.33
CA ALA A 37 -20.35 6.73 -1.37
C ALA A 37 -19.96 5.79 -2.52
N ILE A 38 -18.67 5.75 -2.89
CA ILE A 38 -18.15 4.78 -3.87
C ILE A 38 -18.25 3.35 -3.32
N ALA A 39 -17.78 3.08 -2.09
CA ALA A 39 -17.89 1.74 -1.51
C ALA A 39 -19.33 1.22 -1.42
N MET A 40 -20.28 2.11 -1.11
CA MET A 40 -21.72 1.81 -1.14
C MET A 40 -22.15 1.43 -2.56
N GLN A 41 -21.79 2.26 -3.53
CA GLN A 41 -22.19 2.08 -4.91
C GLN A 41 -21.57 0.83 -5.58
N GLU A 42 -20.32 0.50 -5.27
CA GLU A 42 -19.56 -0.54 -5.97
C GLU A 42 -19.84 -1.96 -5.44
N THR A 43 -20.04 -2.13 -4.12
CA THR A 43 -20.06 -3.48 -3.53
C THR A 43 -21.06 -3.72 -2.40
N TYR A 44 -21.83 -2.71 -1.97
CA TYR A 44 -22.69 -2.87 -0.79
C TYR A 44 -23.78 -3.92 -1.00
N SER A 45 -24.59 -3.81 -2.05
CA SER A 45 -25.75 -4.70 -2.24
C SER A 45 -25.35 -6.17 -2.41
N ASP A 46 -24.27 -6.41 -3.14
CA ASP A 46 -23.96 -7.75 -3.66
C ASP A 46 -22.85 -8.45 -2.88
N CYS A 47 -22.07 -7.71 -2.08
CA CYS A 47 -20.91 -8.25 -1.36
C CYS A 47 -21.01 -8.00 0.15
N TRP A 48 -20.77 -6.77 0.62
CA TRP A 48 -20.52 -6.54 2.05
C TRP A 48 -21.76 -6.18 2.88
N GLY A 49 -22.78 -5.59 2.28
CA GLY A 49 -24.02 -5.22 2.96
C GLY A 49 -24.71 -6.39 3.68
N PRO A 50 -24.78 -7.59 3.08
CA PRO A 50 -25.33 -8.77 3.75
C PRO A 50 -24.51 -9.31 4.93
N ILE A 51 -23.22 -8.95 5.06
CA ILE A 51 -22.27 -9.64 5.95
C ILE A 51 -21.52 -8.75 6.96
N TYR A 52 -21.58 -7.42 6.82
CA TYR A 52 -20.73 -6.53 7.63
C TYR A 52 -20.99 -6.60 9.15
N ARG A 53 -22.17 -7.07 9.56
CA ARG A 53 -22.53 -7.28 10.97
C ARG A 53 -22.18 -8.67 11.50
N THR A 54 -21.96 -9.64 10.62
CA THR A 54 -21.80 -11.05 10.98
C THR A 54 -20.39 -11.56 10.75
N LYS A 55 -19.54 -10.78 10.07
CA LYS A 55 -18.14 -11.11 9.80
C LYS A 55 -17.21 -9.97 10.26
N PRO A 56 -15.97 -10.29 10.68
CA PRO A 56 -14.93 -9.29 10.90
C PRO A 56 -14.67 -8.46 9.63
N ALA A 57 -14.27 -7.20 9.79
CA ALA A 57 -14.00 -6.30 8.66
C ALA A 57 -12.98 -6.85 7.67
N SER A 58 -11.97 -7.58 8.14
CA SER A 58 -10.98 -8.26 7.30
C SER A 58 -11.61 -9.34 6.41
N GLU A 59 -12.58 -10.11 6.93
CA GLU A 59 -13.30 -11.12 6.14
C GLU A 59 -14.28 -10.47 5.16
N VAL A 60 -14.92 -9.37 5.56
CA VAL A 60 -15.79 -8.60 4.68
C VAL A 60 -15.01 -8.09 3.46
N LEU A 61 -13.81 -7.54 3.69
CA LEU A 61 -12.97 -6.98 2.62
C LEU A 61 -12.55 -8.05 1.60
N LYS A 62 -12.19 -9.26 2.05
CA LYS A 62 -11.83 -10.39 1.17
C LYS A 62 -12.94 -10.76 0.19
N LEU A 63 -14.19 -10.63 0.64
CA LEU A 63 -15.40 -11.01 -0.09
C LEU A 63 -15.98 -9.88 -0.94
N CYS A 64 -15.38 -8.68 -0.92
CA CYS A 64 -15.74 -7.60 -1.83
C CYS A 64 -15.16 -7.86 -3.22
N VAL A 65 -15.63 -8.90 -3.89
CA VAL A 65 -15.23 -9.30 -5.25
C VAL A 65 -16.48 -9.59 -6.06
N GLY A 66 -16.46 -9.29 -7.35
CA GLY A 66 -17.68 -9.32 -8.14
C GLY A 66 -17.42 -9.23 -9.64
N ASP A 67 -18.49 -8.91 -10.37
CA ASP A 67 -18.58 -8.83 -11.82
C ASP A 67 -18.13 -10.11 -12.55
N THR A 68 -19.09 -10.80 -13.18
CA THR A 68 -18.82 -12.02 -13.96
C THR A 68 -19.21 -11.85 -15.44
N LEU A 69 -19.28 -10.61 -15.94
CA LEU A 69 -19.62 -10.35 -17.33
C LEU A 69 -18.49 -10.78 -18.26
N ASP A 70 -18.86 -11.49 -19.34
CA ASP A 70 -17.95 -11.84 -20.44
C ASP A 70 -18.47 -11.22 -21.75
N ALA A 71 -17.72 -11.39 -22.83
CA ALA A 71 -18.21 -11.16 -24.19
C ALA A 71 -19.58 -11.83 -24.43
N PRO A 72 -20.50 -11.16 -25.17
CA PRO A 72 -20.32 -9.88 -25.85
C PRO A 72 -20.60 -8.65 -24.97
N LYS A 73 -20.92 -8.83 -23.68
CA LYS A 73 -21.28 -7.71 -22.77
C LYS A 73 -20.05 -6.99 -22.20
N ARG A 74 -18.87 -7.61 -22.28
CA ARG A 74 -17.59 -7.04 -21.87
C ARG A 74 -16.68 -6.84 -23.08
N SER A 75 -16.09 -5.65 -23.18
CA SER A 75 -15.06 -5.30 -24.19
C SER A 75 -13.66 -5.10 -23.58
N ALA A 76 -13.57 -4.83 -22.28
CA ALA A 76 -12.31 -4.73 -21.56
C ALA A 76 -11.64 -6.10 -21.40
N PHE A 77 -10.31 -6.13 -21.36
CA PHE A 77 -9.56 -7.35 -21.06
C PHE A 77 -9.87 -7.86 -19.64
N PRO A 78 -9.86 -9.18 -19.39
CA PRO A 78 -10.10 -10.23 -20.36
C PRO A 78 -11.59 -10.22 -20.77
N THR A 79 -11.91 -10.56 -22.03
CA THR A 79 -13.31 -10.68 -22.46
C THR A 79 -13.84 -12.12 -22.29
N SER A 80 -12.92 -13.06 -22.08
CA SER A 80 -13.19 -14.48 -21.84
C SER A 80 -12.08 -15.11 -21.01
N LYS A 81 -12.32 -16.33 -20.50
CA LYS A 81 -11.27 -17.17 -19.89
C LYS A 81 -10.09 -17.39 -20.85
N ALA A 82 -10.35 -17.64 -22.12
CA ALA A 82 -9.28 -17.89 -23.10
C ALA A 82 -8.33 -16.69 -23.21
N ASP A 83 -8.87 -15.46 -23.21
CA ASP A 83 -8.05 -14.24 -23.22
C ASP A 83 -7.18 -14.15 -21.98
N LEU A 84 -7.73 -14.46 -20.81
CA LEU A 84 -6.99 -14.43 -19.56
C LEU A 84 -5.86 -15.47 -19.58
N LEU A 85 -6.11 -16.68 -20.08
CA LEU A 85 -5.10 -17.73 -20.16
C LEU A 85 -3.97 -17.41 -21.16
N ALA A 86 -4.23 -16.55 -22.15
CA ALA A 86 -3.25 -16.19 -23.18
C ALA A 86 -2.17 -15.20 -22.70
N VAL A 87 -2.30 -14.60 -21.52
CA VAL A 87 -1.29 -13.66 -20.97
C VAL A 87 -0.36 -14.35 -19.97
N PRO A 88 0.84 -13.80 -19.70
CA PRO A 88 1.73 -14.31 -18.66
C PRO A 88 1.00 -14.43 -17.31
N SER A 89 1.20 -15.56 -16.63
CA SER A 89 0.52 -15.89 -15.36
C SER A 89 -1.01 -15.94 -15.44
N GLY A 90 -1.58 -16.01 -16.65
CA GLY A 90 -3.02 -16.07 -16.91
C GLY A 90 -3.72 -17.24 -16.21
N SER A 91 -3.13 -18.43 -16.25
CA SER A 91 -3.65 -19.61 -15.54
C SER A 91 -3.70 -19.40 -14.02
N SER A 92 -2.66 -18.80 -13.44
CA SER A 92 -2.63 -18.47 -12.02
C SER A 92 -3.70 -17.45 -11.68
N MET A 93 -3.89 -16.44 -12.53
CA MET A 93 -4.92 -15.43 -12.33
C MET A 93 -6.32 -16.01 -12.46
N PHE A 94 -6.57 -16.89 -13.42
CA PHE A 94 -7.86 -17.58 -13.52
C PHE A 94 -8.17 -18.37 -12.25
N ASN A 95 -7.19 -19.09 -11.69
CA ASN A 95 -7.39 -19.83 -10.43
C ASN A 95 -7.73 -18.90 -9.27
N VAL A 96 -7.03 -17.77 -9.14
CA VAL A 96 -7.32 -16.75 -8.13
C VAL A 96 -8.72 -16.15 -8.32
N ALA A 97 -9.06 -15.76 -9.55
CA ALA A 97 -10.34 -15.17 -9.91
C ALA A 97 -11.52 -16.11 -9.71
N ARG A 98 -11.31 -17.38 -10.05
CA ARG A 98 -12.30 -18.44 -9.88
C ARG A 98 -12.51 -18.75 -8.40
N GLN A 99 -11.45 -18.81 -7.61
CA GLN A 99 -11.56 -19.00 -6.17
C GLN A 99 -12.28 -17.83 -5.52
N ALA A 100 -11.99 -16.59 -5.91
CA ALA A 100 -12.69 -15.39 -5.42
C ALA A 100 -14.22 -15.48 -5.68
N LEU A 101 -14.63 -15.96 -6.86
CA LEU A 101 -16.04 -16.21 -7.17
C LEU A 101 -16.66 -17.29 -6.27
N ILE A 102 -15.93 -18.37 -5.98
CA ILE A 102 -16.37 -19.43 -5.08
C ILE A 102 -16.49 -18.92 -3.64
N ASP A 103 -15.60 -18.04 -3.20
CA ASP A 103 -15.60 -17.50 -1.85
C ASP A 103 -16.79 -16.54 -1.64
N VAL A 104 -17.03 -15.61 -2.56
CA VAL A 104 -18.19 -14.70 -2.47
C VAL A 104 -19.53 -15.44 -2.66
N ALA A 105 -19.54 -16.55 -3.40
CA ALA A 105 -20.69 -17.44 -3.50
C ALA A 105 -21.16 -18.02 -2.16
N GLN A 106 -20.31 -18.05 -1.13
CA GLN A 106 -20.71 -18.48 0.21
C GLN A 106 -21.68 -17.51 0.90
N VAL A 107 -21.73 -16.26 0.44
CA VAL A 107 -22.51 -15.18 1.06
C VAL A 107 -23.50 -14.52 0.11
N SER A 108 -23.47 -14.86 -1.18
CA SER A 108 -24.36 -14.34 -2.20
C SER A 108 -24.93 -15.45 -3.07
N SER A 109 -26.25 -15.62 -3.03
CA SER A 109 -26.97 -16.64 -3.83
C SER A 109 -26.84 -16.40 -5.34
N ALA A 110 -26.73 -15.14 -5.77
CA ALA A 110 -26.49 -14.78 -7.15
C ALA A 110 -25.14 -15.33 -7.65
N TYR A 111 -24.06 -15.08 -6.89
CA TYR A 111 -22.74 -15.62 -7.22
C TYR A 111 -22.67 -17.15 -7.06
N ALA A 112 -23.38 -17.73 -6.09
CA ALA A 112 -23.48 -19.17 -5.94
C ALA A 112 -24.05 -19.85 -7.19
N LYS A 113 -25.11 -19.27 -7.77
CA LYS A 113 -25.68 -19.78 -9.03
C LYS A 113 -24.67 -19.70 -10.18
N VAL A 114 -23.97 -18.57 -10.32
CA VAL A 114 -22.96 -18.40 -11.38
C VAL A 114 -21.80 -19.39 -11.21
N ALA A 115 -21.28 -19.52 -9.99
CA ALA A 115 -20.20 -20.45 -9.68
C ALA A 115 -20.60 -21.91 -10.01
N ALA A 116 -21.81 -22.32 -9.63
CA ALA A 116 -22.28 -23.70 -9.87
C ALA A 116 -22.54 -24.01 -11.35
N GLN A 117 -23.09 -23.05 -12.11
CA GLN A 117 -23.57 -23.30 -13.48
C GLN A 117 -22.51 -23.03 -14.56
N HIS A 118 -21.49 -22.24 -14.25
CA HIS A 118 -20.53 -21.77 -15.24
C HIS A 118 -19.09 -21.96 -14.76
N PRO A 119 -18.43 -23.08 -15.08
CA PRO A 119 -17.08 -23.39 -14.59
C PRO A 119 -16.00 -22.44 -15.15
N ASP A 120 -16.26 -21.81 -16.29
CA ASP A 120 -15.34 -20.86 -16.93
C ASP A 120 -15.53 -19.41 -16.48
N LYS A 121 -16.56 -19.13 -15.67
CA LYS A 121 -16.80 -17.78 -15.11
C LYS A 121 -15.89 -17.52 -13.92
N PHE A 122 -15.47 -16.27 -13.78
CA PHE A 122 -14.63 -15.77 -12.69
C PHE A 122 -14.93 -14.29 -12.43
N CYS A 123 -14.48 -13.77 -11.28
CA CYS A 123 -14.64 -12.36 -10.91
C CYS A 123 -13.72 -11.45 -11.72
N HIS A 124 -14.24 -10.30 -12.13
CA HIS A 124 -13.52 -9.23 -12.83
C HIS A 124 -13.25 -8.03 -11.92
N GLY A 125 -14.08 -7.76 -10.92
CA GLY A 125 -13.90 -6.67 -9.96
C GLY A 125 -13.36 -7.14 -8.62
N TYR A 126 -12.35 -6.43 -8.08
CA TYR A 126 -11.63 -6.82 -6.87
C TYR A 126 -11.55 -5.71 -5.84
N GLY A 127 -11.90 -6.03 -4.60
CA GLY A 127 -11.90 -5.12 -3.46
C GLY A 127 -13.16 -4.29 -3.35
N ILE A 128 -13.26 -3.59 -2.22
CA ILE A 128 -14.46 -2.81 -1.84
C ILE A 128 -14.77 -1.66 -2.82
N PHE A 129 -13.78 -1.25 -3.62
CA PHE A 129 -13.92 -0.25 -4.68
C PHE A 129 -13.95 -0.84 -6.10
N GLN A 130 -13.97 -2.18 -6.27
CA GLN A 130 -14.05 -2.88 -7.56
C GLN A 130 -12.92 -2.55 -8.56
N TYR A 131 -11.66 -2.71 -8.15
CA TYR A 131 -10.53 -2.60 -9.07
C TYR A 131 -10.58 -3.69 -10.14
N ASP A 132 -10.65 -3.29 -11.41
CA ASP A 132 -10.95 -4.19 -12.53
C ASP A 132 -9.71 -5.01 -12.98
N ILE A 133 -9.91 -6.30 -13.22
CA ILE A 133 -8.90 -7.26 -13.72
C ILE A 133 -8.26 -6.87 -15.05
N GLN A 134 -8.81 -5.90 -15.78
CA GLN A 134 -8.18 -5.33 -16.98
C GLN A 134 -6.76 -4.84 -16.69
N PHE A 135 -6.49 -4.42 -15.45
CA PHE A 135 -5.19 -3.99 -15.00
C PHE A 135 -4.23 -5.15 -14.67
N PHE A 136 -4.65 -6.41 -14.76
CA PHE A 136 -3.77 -7.56 -14.49
C PHE A 136 -2.50 -7.56 -15.35
N LYS A 137 -2.57 -7.04 -16.58
CA LYS A 137 -1.40 -6.91 -17.46
C LYS A 137 -0.34 -5.94 -16.94
N THR A 138 -0.73 -4.95 -16.15
CA THR A 138 0.15 -3.86 -15.67
C THR A 138 0.36 -3.88 -14.15
N ASP A 139 -0.50 -4.58 -13.41
CA ASP A 139 -0.41 -4.77 -11.97
C ASP A 139 -0.76 -6.23 -11.58
N PRO A 140 -0.04 -7.24 -12.09
CA PRO A 140 -0.33 -8.64 -11.78
C PRO A 140 -0.16 -8.97 -10.30
N SER A 141 0.74 -8.25 -9.61
CA SER A 141 1.07 -8.48 -8.21
C SER A 141 -0.13 -8.25 -7.29
N PHE A 142 -0.93 -7.21 -7.54
CA PHE A 142 -2.14 -6.95 -6.77
C PHE A 142 -3.09 -8.14 -6.78
N PHE A 143 -3.32 -8.74 -7.93
CA PHE A 143 -4.28 -9.83 -8.03
C PHE A 143 -3.68 -11.14 -7.53
N LEU A 144 -2.47 -11.51 -7.94
CA LEU A 144 -1.86 -12.79 -7.56
C LEU A 144 -1.59 -12.89 -6.06
N ASN A 145 -1.26 -11.76 -5.42
CA ASN A 145 -1.01 -11.70 -3.97
C ASN A 145 -2.25 -11.34 -3.16
N ARG A 146 -3.43 -11.25 -3.80
CA ARG A 146 -4.70 -10.89 -3.15
C ARG A 146 -4.65 -9.54 -2.43
N GLY A 147 -4.03 -8.54 -3.04
CA GLY A 147 -3.91 -7.18 -2.51
C GLY A 147 -5.25 -6.51 -2.18
N TRP A 148 -6.37 -6.99 -2.74
CA TRP A 148 -7.69 -6.51 -2.34
C TRP A 148 -8.11 -6.94 -0.91
N TYR A 149 -7.34 -7.82 -0.26
CA TYR A 149 -7.48 -8.15 1.16
C TYR A 149 -6.94 -7.05 2.07
N ASP A 150 -6.18 -6.10 1.51
CA ASP A 150 -5.57 -4.99 2.23
C ASP A 150 -6.26 -3.68 1.86
N MET A 151 -6.81 -2.99 2.87
CA MET A 151 -7.53 -1.75 2.66
C MET A 151 -6.61 -0.64 2.15
N ALA A 152 -5.33 -0.61 2.56
CA ALA A 152 -4.38 0.39 2.08
C ALA A 152 -4.10 0.23 0.58
N GLU A 153 -3.94 -1.02 0.11
CA GLU A 153 -3.77 -1.31 -1.31
C GLU A 153 -5.04 -0.99 -2.13
N CYS A 154 -6.23 -1.19 -1.56
CA CYS A 154 -7.49 -0.75 -2.17
C CYS A 154 -7.57 0.78 -2.28
N ILE A 155 -7.26 1.51 -1.21
CA ILE A 155 -7.31 2.97 -1.19
C ILE A 155 -6.30 3.57 -2.17
N LYS A 156 -5.08 3.03 -2.24
CA LYS A 156 -4.06 3.48 -3.20
C LYS A 156 -4.57 3.45 -4.64
N ARG A 157 -5.30 2.39 -5.02
CA ARG A 157 -5.89 2.24 -6.35
C ARG A 157 -7.09 3.16 -6.55
N LEU A 158 -7.96 3.27 -5.54
CA LEU A 158 -9.06 4.24 -5.55
C LEU A 158 -8.55 5.66 -5.84
N ILE A 159 -7.57 6.15 -5.09
CA ILE A 159 -7.05 7.52 -5.27
C ILE A 159 -6.47 7.71 -6.66
N LYS A 160 -5.71 6.73 -7.17
CA LYS A 160 -5.16 6.77 -8.54
C LYS A 160 -6.26 6.86 -9.60
N GLU A 161 -7.32 6.08 -9.46
CA GLU A 161 -8.44 6.07 -10.40
C GLU A 161 -9.30 7.32 -10.30
N LEU A 162 -9.47 7.86 -9.09
CA LEU A 162 -10.13 9.14 -8.87
C LEU A 162 -9.34 10.31 -9.46
N ASP A 163 -8.00 10.29 -9.38
CA ASP A 163 -7.14 11.30 -10.04
C ASP A 163 -7.34 11.25 -11.56
N ALA A 164 -7.35 10.05 -12.15
CA ALA A 164 -7.63 9.87 -13.56
C ALA A 164 -9.06 10.31 -13.93
N ALA A 165 -10.05 9.98 -13.11
CA ALA A 165 -11.44 10.37 -13.31
C ALA A 165 -11.65 11.89 -13.20
N CYS A 166 -10.97 12.54 -12.26
CA CYS A 166 -10.96 13.99 -12.10
C CYS A 166 -10.34 14.67 -13.33
N GLY A 167 -9.23 14.14 -13.84
CA GLY A 167 -8.64 14.58 -15.10
C GLY A 167 -9.59 14.42 -16.28
N ARG A 168 -10.37 13.32 -16.37
CA ARG A 168 -11.39 13.15 -17.41
C ARG A 168 -12.56 14.12 -17.29
N ALA A 169 -12.96 14.46 -16.08
CA ALA A 169 -14.07 15.36 -15.82
C ALA A 169 -13.69 16.84 -16.06
N TYR A 170 -12.48 17.25 -15.65
CA TYR A 170 -12.08 18.67 -15.56
C TYR A 170 -10.79 19.02 -16.30
N GLY A 171 -10.17 18.08 -17.01
CA GLY A 171 -8.89 18.26 -17.71
C GLY A 171 -7.66 18.31 -16.80
N THR A 172 -7.83 18.70 -15.53
CA THR A 172 -6.77 18.79 -14.52
C THR A 172 -7.30 18.36 -13.15
N ARG A 173 -6.37 18.00 -12.25
CA ARG A 173 -6.72 17.71 -10.85
C ARG A 173 -7.07 19.00 -10.13
N LYS A 174 -8.25 19.04 -9.49
CA LYS A 174 -8.66 20.15 -8.63
C LYS A 174 -8.05 20.03 -7.23
N SER A 175 -7.89 21.16 -6.53
CA SER A 175 -7.46 21.19 -5.12
C SER A 175 -8.57 20.79 -4.15
N SER A 176 -9.82 20.98 -4.54
CA SER A 176 -11.02 20.60 -3.80
C SER A 176 -12.17 20.33 -4.77
N LEU A 177 -13.17 19.57 -4.33
CA LEU A 177 -14.39 19.27 -5.08
C LEU A 177 -15.61 19.67 -4.24
N THR A 178 -16.64 20.23 -4.88
CA THR A 178 -17.99 20.29 -4.31
C THR A 178 -18.69 18.94 -4.45
N ASP A 179 -19.84 18.74 -3.79
CA ASP A 179 -20.61 17.50 -3.89
C ASP A 179 -21.01 17.16 -5.35
N ASP A 180 -21.43 18.16 -6.12
CA ASP A 180 -21.72 17.97 -7.54
C ASP A 180 -20.47 17.59 -8.34
N GLU A 181 -19.32 18.16 -7.99
CA GLU A 181 -18.07 17.82 -8.66
C GLU A 181 -17.59 16.41 -8.28
N MET A 182 -17.73 16.00 -7.02
CA MET A 182 -17.49 14.61 -6.59
C MET A 182 -18.37 13.64 -7.36
N MET A 183 -19.65 13.97 -7.55
CA MET A 183 -20.58 13.16 -8.37
C MET A 183 -20.09 13.03 -9.82
N TYR A 184 -19.66 14.12 -10.46
CA TYR A 184 -19.14 14.02 -11.83
C TYR A 184 -17.85 13.20 -11.92
N VAL A 185 -16.95 13.32 -10.93
CA VAL A 185 -15.77 12.45 -10.82
C VAL A 185 -16.19 10.99 -10.65
N ALA A 186 -17.18 10.69 -9.81
CA ALA A 186 -17.66 9.33 -9.60
C ALA A 186 -18.34 8.74 -10.86
N ILE A 187 -19.06 9.55 -11.63
CA ILE A 187 -19.60 9.12 -12.94
C ILE A 187 -18.44 8.80 -13.92
N ALA A 188 -17.42 9.65 -13.96
CA ALA A 188 -16.23 9.43 -14.79
C ALA A 188 -15.40 8.23 -14.33
N TYR A 189 -15.41 7.91 -13.03
CA TYR A 189 -14.85 6.70 -12.45
C TYR A 189 -15.58 5.47 -12.98
N ASN A 190 -16.91 5.44 -12.87
CA ASN A 190 -17.74 4.32 -13.30
C ASN A 190 -17.70 4.04 -14.81
N ARG A 191 -17.86 5.08 -15.64
CA ARG A 191 -18.08 4.90 -17.09
C ARG A 191 -16.88 5.32 -17.95
N GLY A 192 -15.83 5.87 -17.34
CA GLY A 192 -14.69 6.44 -18.07
C GLY A 192 -14.99 7.76 -18.78
N SER A 193 -16.18 8.34 -18.64
CA SER A 193 -16.53 9.66 -19.21
C SER A 193 -17.68 10.30 -18.44
N VAL A 194 -17.79 11.63 -18.51
CA VAL A 194 -18.87 12.40 -17.88
C VAL A 194 -19.17 13.68 -18.65
N ARG A 195 -20.42 14.13 -18.65
CA ARG A 195 -20.82 15.47 -19.07
C ARG A 195 -21.01 16.35 -17.85
N VAL A 196 -19.99 17.14 -17.51
CA VAL A 196 -20.06 18.12 -16.42
C VAL A 196 -21.20 19.12 -16.70
N GLY A 197 -21.98 19.43 -15.67
CA GLY A 197 -23.21 20.23 -15.79
C GLY A 197 -24.43 19.45 -16.30
N GLY A 198 -24.27 18.18 -16.68
CA GLY A 198 -25.34 17.34 -17.21
C GLY A 198 -26.28 16.72 -16.18
N GLY A 199 -26.12 17.03 -14.89
CA GLY A 199 -26.93 16.47 -13.80
C GLY A 199 -26.58 15.01 -13.45
N PRO A 200 -27.32 14.41 -12.49
CA PRO A 200 -27.02 13.09 -11.93
C PRO A 200 -27.43 11.90 -12.82
N GLN A 201 -28.25 12.14 -13.85
CA GLN A 201 -28.77 11.09 -14.76
C GLN A 201 -27.70 10.64 -15.79
N GLN A 202 -26.58 10.14 -15.28
CA GLN A 202 -25.41 9.71 -16.05
C GLN A 202 -24.74 8.49 -15.39
N GLY A 203 -23.86 7.84 -16.15
CA GLY A 203 -23.23 6.57 -15.77
C GLY A 203 -24.08 5.37 -16.16
N PHE A 204 -23.84 4.22 -15.51
CA PHE A 204 -24.68 3.03 -15.65
C PHE A 204 -26.12 3.31 -15.21
N ARG A 205 -27.11 2.76 -15.92
CA ARG A 205 -28.53 2.83 -15.56
C ARG A 205 -28.99 1.44 -15.15
N ALA A 206 -29.43 1.31 -13.90
CA ALA A 206 -29.95 0.06 -13.37
C ALA A 206 -31.33 -0.26 -13.94
N ASP A 207 -31.78 -1.50 -13.75
CA ASP A 207 -33.06 -2.01 -14.25
C ASP A 207 -34.26 -1.28 -13.64
N ASP A 208 -34.12 -0.72 -12.43
CA ASP A 208 -35.12 0.12 -11.77
C ASP A 208 -35.22 1.55 -12.37
N GLY A 209 -34.38 1.84 -13.38
CA GLY A 209 -34.35 3.09 -14.11
C GLY A 209 -33.44 4.17 -13.50
N ARG A 210 -32.86 3.94 -12.31
CA ARG A 210 -31.96 4.89 -11.64
C ARG A 210 -30.57 4.88 -12.27
N PHE A 211 -29.96 6.05 -12.33
CA PHE A 211 -28.59 6.23 -12.82
C PHE A 211 -27.58 6.16 -11.68
N TYR A 212 -26.36 5.74 -12.02
CA TYR A 212 -25.21 5.71 -11.11
C TYR A 212 -25.03 7.04 -10.37
N GLY A 213 -25.09 8.17 -11.10
CA GLY A 213 -24.94 9.50 -10.49
C GLY A 213 -26.04 9.85 -9.49
N GLU A 214 -27.27 9.35 -9.68
CA GLU A 214 -28.38 9.53 -8.74
C GLU A 214 -28.15 8.73 -7.45
N ASN A 215 -27.69 7.48 -7.58
CA ASN A 215 -27.37 6.64 -6.42
C ASN A 215 -26.17 7.20 -5.65
N PHE A 216 -25.11 7.57 -6.36
CA PHE A 216 -23.92 8.18 -5.74
C PHE A 216 -24.29 9.44 -4.96
N ARG A 217 -25.12 10.33 -5.51
CA ARG A 217 -25.57 11.54 -4.82
C ARG A 217 -26.34 11.21 -3.53
N GLN A 218 -27.22 10.21 -3.56
CA GLN A 218 -27.93 9.74 -2.37
C GLN A 218 -26.93 9.21 -1.32
N TYR A 219 -25.99 8.36 -1.72
CA TYR A 219 -24.99 7.81 -0.79
C TYR A 219 -24.06 8.87 -0.22
N LEU A 220 -23.67 9.87 -1.01
CA LEU A 220 -22.87 10.99 -0.55
C LEU A 220 -23.63 11.82 0.50
N ALA A 221 -24.91 12.12 0.24
CA ALA A 221 -25.74 12.84 1.21
C ALA A 221 -25.94 12.04 2.52
N LEU A 222 -26.15 10.72 2.43
CA LEU A 222 -26.22 9.84 3.59
C LEU A 222 -24.89 9.76 4.35
N ALA A 223 -23.77 9.75 3.63
CA ALA A 223 -22.45 9.79 4.23
C ALA A 223 -22.27 11.09 5.03
N HIS A 224 -22.59 12.25 4.44
CA HIS A 224 -22.52 13.55 5.14
C HIS A 224 -23.41 13.57 6.40
N ALA A 225 -24.60 12.99 6.31
CA ALA A 225 -25.54 12.87 7.42
C ALA A 225 -25.16 11.81 8.48
N THR A 226 -24.04 11.10 8.29
CA THR A 226 -23.55 10.06 9.19
C THR A 226 -22.11 10.38 9.61
N PRO A 227 -21.92 11.42 10.44
CA PRO A 227 -20.62 11.68 11.04
C PRO A 227 -20.27 10.54 12.01
N VAL A 228 -19.00 10.18 12.03
CA VAL A 228 -18.40 9.30 13.04
C VAL A 228 -17.17 10.00 13.58
N ASP A 229 -16.87 9.77 14.86
CA ASP A 229 -15.62 10.25 15.44
C ASP A 229 -14.47 9.36 14.93
N ILE A 230 -13.57 9.95 14.16
CA ILE A 230 -12.44 9.25 13.54
C ILE A 230 -11.19 9.69 14.26
N HIS A 231 -10.63 8.78 15.04
CA HIS A 231 -9.29 8.95 15.53
C HIS A 231 -8.33 8.71 14.37
N VAL A 232 -7.85 9.80 13.75
CA VAL A 232 -6.69 9.73 12.86
C VAL A 232 -5.46 9.86 13.76
N PRO A 233 -4.63 8.82 13.90
CA PRO A 233 -3.40 8.93 14.66
C PRO A 233 -2.59 10.14 14.18
N ALA A 234 -2.27 11.06 15.10
CA ALA A 234 -1.61 12.33 14.79
C ALA A 234 -0.18 12.15 14.25
N ASP A 235 0.40 10.97 14.46
CA ASP A 235 1.67 10.48 13.94
C ASP A 235 1.61 10.03 12.46
N LEU A 236 0.43 9.87 11.88
CA LEU A 236 0.22 9.83 10.42
C LEU A 236 0.13 11.25 9.83
N GLY A 237 1.04 12.12 10.28
CA GLY A 237 1.27 13.46 9.72
C GLY A 237 1.38 13.42 8.19
N PRO A 238 1.17 14.55 7.48
CA PRO A 238 1.46 14.56 6.06
C PRO A 238 2.94 14.19 5.87
N ILE A 239 3.28 13.56 4.75
CA ILE A 239 4.67 13.48 4.26
C ILE A 239 5.12 14.90 3.81
N ALA A 240 4.93 15.90 4.67
CA ALA A 240 5.19 17.31 4.44
C ALA A 240 5.47 18.00 5.79
N GLY A 241 6.67 17.77 6.30
CA GLY A 241 7.31 18.56 7.35
C GLY A 241 8.80 18.58 7.05
N THR A 242 9.24 19.63 6.36
CA THR A 242 10.62 19.98 5.96
C THR A 242 11.66 18.86 6.09
N VAL A 243 11.57 17.83 5.24
CA VAL A 243 12.78 17.20 4.72
C VAL A 243 13.44 18.28 3.87
N PRO A 244 14.72 18.63 4.07
CA PRO A 244 15.42 19.50 3.13
C PRO A 244 15.20 18.92 1.73
N THR A 245 14.54 19.68 0.86
CA THR A 245 14.29 19.26 -0.51
C THR A 245 15.65 18.99 -1.13
N ILE A 246 15.97 17.71 -1.38
CA ILE A 246 17.15 17.33 -2.15
C ILE A 246 16.91 17.89 -3.55
N PRO A 247 17.71 18.85 -4.04
CA PRO A 247 17.59 19.31 -5.41
C PRO A 247 17.72 18.09 -6.33
N ALA A 248 16.77 17.92 -7.25
CA ALA A 248 16.81 16.83 -8.21
C ALA A 248 18.09 16.98 -9.06
N GLY A 249 19.16 16.26 -8.69
CA GLY A 249 20.46 16.39 -9.33
C GLY A 249 21.66 15.84 -8.56
N GLN A 250 21.61 15.71 -7.22
CA GLN A 250 22.72 15.15 -6.44
C GLN A 250 22.25 14.04 -5.48
N ARG A 251 22.43 12.79 -5.92
CA ARG A 251 22.36 11.58 -5.08
C ARG A 251 23.77 11.12 -4.74
N ASP A 252 24.55 11.97 -4.08
CA ASP A 252 25.84 11.53 -3.54
C ASP A 252 25.66 10.95 -2.12
N LEU A 253 26.53 10.00 -1.81
CA LEU A 253 26.48 9.26 -0.56
C LEU A 253 26.63 10.14 0.69
N PRO A 254 27.48 11.20 0.70
CA PRO A 254 27.57 12.11 1.83
C PRO A 254 26.24 12.78 2.19
N THR A 255 25.47 13.22 1.18
CA THR A 255 24.19 13.91 1.41
C THR A 255 23.13 12.95 2.00
N LEU A 256 23.15 11.68 1.58
CA LEU A 256 22.27 10.64 2.13
C LEU A 256 22.64 10.27 3.57
N VAL A 257 23.93 10.14 3.88
CA VAL A 257 24.41 9.84 5.23
C VAL A 257 24.09 10.98 6.19
N GLN A 258 24.27 12.23 5.75
CA GLN A 258 23.96 13.41 6.57
C GLN A 258 22.46 13.53 6.85
N SER A 259 21.63 13.17 5.87
CA SER A 259 20.17 13.09 6.05
C SER A 259 19.77 12.00 7.05
N ALA A 260 20.41 10.83 6.99
CA ALA A 260 20.16 9.74 7.94
C ALA A 260 20.59 10.11 9.37
N MET A 261 21.73 10.79 9.54
CA MET A 261 22.16 11.28 10.85
C MET A 261 21.20 12.32 11.42
N ALA A 262 20.68 13.24 10.59
CA ALA A 262 19.71 14.23 11.05
C ALA A 262 18.41 13.58 11.57
N ILE A 263 17.96 12.50 10.92
CA ILE A 263 16.80 11.71 11.36
C ILE A 263 17.09 11.03 12.70
N LEU A 264 18.24 10.37 12.84
CA LEU A 264 18.63 9.71 14.09
C LEU A 264 18.75 10.69 15.26
N GLN A 265 19.31 11.89 15.02
CA GLN A 265 19.41 12.94 16.03
C GLN A 265 18.04 13.50 16.42
N ALA A 266 17.12 13.66 15.47
CA ALA A 266 15.74 14.09 15.76
C ALA A 266 15.00 13.06 16.65
N ILE A 267 15.19 11.76 16.37
CA ILE A 267 14.62 10.67 17.18
C ILE A 267 15.22 10.68 18.60
N ALA A 268 16.53 10.86 18.73
CA ALA A 268 17.21 10.93 20.03
C ALA A 268 16.76 12.15 20.86
N ALA A 269 16.55 13.31 20.22
CA ALA A 269 16.06 14.52 20.88
C ALA A 269 14.60 14.38 21.36
N GLN A 270 13.75 13.65 20.63
CA GLN A 270 12.39 13.34 21.08
C GLN A 270 12.36 12.44 22.32
N GLN A 271 13.33 11.54 22.48
CA GLN A 271 13.44 10.69 23.67
C GLN A 271 13.91 11.45 24.94
N GLN A 272 14.55 12.62 24.79
CA GLN A 272 15.01 13.45 25.90
C GLN A 272 13.94 14.38 26.49
N SER A 273 12.76 14.49 25.87
CA SER A 273 11.74 15.47 26.27
C SER A 273 10.77 14.97 27.37
N GLN A 274 11.07 13.85 28.04
CA GLN A 274 10.33 13.44 29.25
C GLN A 274 11.00 13.99 30.52
N PRO A 275 10.25 14.59 31.47
CA PRO A 275 10.83 15.08 32.72
C PRO A 275 11.32 13.88 33.55
N THR A 276 12.64 13.87 33.80
CA THR A 276 13.35 12.84 34.54
C THR A 276 13.00 12.83 36.02
N GLY A 277 12.40 11.72 36.49
CA GLY A 277 12.59 11.23 37.84
C GLY A 277 14.02 10.71 38.01
N THR A 278 14.59 10.92 39.18
CA THR A 278 16.01 10.75 39.51
C THR A 278 16.60 9.38 39.15
N GLY A 279 17.70 9.41 38.38
CA GLY A 279 18.84 8.52 38.58
C GLY A 279 18.79 7.14 37.92
N GLN A 280 18.90 7.09 36.60
CA GLN A 280 19.75 6.13 35.86
C GLN A 280 19.66 6.45 34.36
N ALA A 281 20.78 6.80 33.72
CA ALA A 281 20.85 6.88 32.27
C ALA A 281 20.58 5.48 31.70
N SER A 282 19.44 5.33 31.02
CA SER A 282 18.98 4.08 30.41
C SER A 282 20.05 3.52 29.47
N ALA A 283 20.26 2.20 29.52
CA ALA A 283 21.28 1.50 28.73
C ALA A 283 21.12 1.69 27.21
N SER A 284 19.93 2.06 26.73
CA SER A 284 19.69 2.35 25.31
C SER A 284 20.36 3.65 24.85
N THR A 285 20.45 4.69 25.69
CA THR A 285 21.06 5.97 25.31
C THR A 285 22.56 5.83 25.09
N ARG A 286 23.25 5.03 25.94
CA ARG A 286 24.67 4.71 25.76
C ARG A 286 24.97 3.93 24.48
N GLN A 287 24.09 3.00 24.10
CA GLN A 287 24.26 2.21 22.87
C GLN A 287 24.07 3.06 21.60
N VAL A 288 23.19 4.05 21.63
CA VAL A 288 23.03 5.01 20.52
C VAL A 288 24.25 5.92 20.39
N ASP A 289 24.79 6.43 21.51
CA ASP A 289 25.98 7.27 21.51
C ASP A 289 27.24 6.53 21.03
N ASP A 290 27.42 5.28 21.45
CA ASP A 290 28.55 4.45 21.00
C ASP A 290 28.44 4.08 19.52
N PHE A 291 27.21 3.87 19.01
CA PHE A 291 26.97 3.64 17.59
C PHE A 291 27.23 4.89 16.74
N ILE A 292 26.83 6.09 17.20
CA ILE A 292 27.15 7.36 16.54
C ILE A 292 28.66 7.55 16.47
N LYS A 293 29.41 7.27 17.55
CA LYS A 293 30.88 7.32 17.55
C LYS A 293 31.49 6.36 16.52
N ILE A 294 31.02 5.12 16.45
CA ILE A 294 31.50 4.14 15.46
C ILE A 294 31.20 4.61 14.05
N LEU A 295 30.01 5.17 13.80
CA LEU A 295 29.64 5.72 12.50
C LEU A 295 30.51 6.91 12.11
N THR A 296 30.84 7.80 13.06
CA THR A 296 31.78 8.91 12.85
C THR A 296 33.21 8.44 12.58
N ILE A 297 33.66 7.36 13.25
CA ILE A 297 34.97 6.74 12.98
C ILE A 297 35.02 6.11 11.59
N LEU A 298 33.92 5.48 11.16
CA LEU A 298 33.80 4.82 9.84
C LEU A 298 33.62 5.82 8.68
N THR A 299 33.13 7.03 8.96
CA THR A 299 32.93 8.11 7.98
C THR A 299 34.02 9.18 8.01
N GLY A 300 34.87 9.18 9.05
CA GLY A 300 36.06 9.99 9.13
C GLY A 300 37.19 9.46 8.25
N LYS A 301 37.77 10.32 7.42
CA LYS A 301 39.08 10.07 6.78
C LYS A 301 40.10 9.76 7.88
N THR A 302 40.67 8.54 7.88
CA THR A 302 41.93 8.30 8.58
C THR A 302 43.03 9.12 7.89
N ALA A 303 43.86 9.77 8.70
CA ALA A 303 44.77 10.84 8.26
C ALA A 303 45.90 10.42 7.31
N ASP A 304 46.01 9.15 6.89
CA ASP A 304 47.17 8.69 6.10
C ASP A 304 46.85 7.89 4.82
N GLY A 305 45.60 7.87 4.34
CA GLY A 305 45.31 7.55 2.93
C GLY A 305 45.85 6.21 2.36
N ARG A 306 46.10 5.18 3.18
CA ARG A 306 46.53 3.86 2.70
C ARG A 306 45.48 2.78 2.93
N LEU A 307 45.10 2.11 1.84
CA LEU A 307 44.18 0.98 1.81
C LEU A 307 44.81 -0.25 2.48
N GLY A 308 44.04 -0.94 3.33
CA GLY A 308 44.44 -2.19 3.98
C GLY A 308 44.50 -3.39 3.02
N GLN A 309 45.24 -4.41 3.45
CA GLN A 309 45.76 -5.58 2.71
C GLN A 309 44.72 -6.53 2.07
N VAL A 310 43.43 -6.19 2.08
CA VAL A 310 42.35 -7.06 1.53
C VAL A 310 41.98 -6.68 0.08
N ASN A 311 42.55 -5.59 -0.46
CA ASN A 311 42.24 -5.08 -1.80
C ASN A 311 43.08 -5.70 -2.94
N GLY A 312 43.82 -6.79 -2.69
CA GLY A 312 44.68 -7.43 -3.69
C GLY A 312 44.10 -8.64 -4.43
N ALA A 313 43.04 -9.28 -3.92
CA ALA A 313 42.65 -10.64 -4.35
C ALA A 313 41.44 -10.75 -5.31
N LEU A 314 40.92 -9.62 -5.80
CA LEU A 314 39.90 -9.62 -6.85
C LEU A 314 40.40 -8.71 -7.97
N GLY A 315 40.71 -9.30 -9.12
CA GLY A 315 41.36 -8.64 -10.25
C GLY A 315 40.79 -7.25 -10.58
N GLN A 316 41.67 -6.38 -11.09
CA GLN A 316 41.44 -4.94 -11.35
C GLN A 316 40.08 -4.61 -12.01
N THR A 317 39.52 -5.52 -12.81
CA THR A 317 38.23 -5.34 -13.49
C THR A 317 37.01 -5.36 -12.55
N ILE A 318 37.03 -6.15 -11.46
CA ILE A 318 35.96 -6.17 -10.45
C ILE A 318 36.23 -5.14 -9.34
N GLY A 319 37.50 -4.89 -9.03
CA GLY A 319 37.91 -3.84 -8.08
C GLY A 319 37.42 -2.45 -8.49
N ASN A 320 37.57 -2.10 -9.78
CA ASN A 320 37.15 -0.80 -10.30
C ASN A 320 35.62 -0.65 -10.44
N LEU A 321 34.87 -1.75 -10.49
CA LEU A 321 33.40 -1.71 -10.57
C LEU A 321 32.74 -1.40 -9.23
N PHE A 322 33.48 -1.56 -8.12
CA PHE A 322 32.94 -1.50 -6.75
C PHE A 322 33.66 -0.51 -5.83
N ASP A 323 34.49 0.38 -6.36
CA ASP A 323 35.07 1.44 -5.57
C ASP A 323 34.02 2.51 -5.22
N GLY A 324 33.89 2.85 -3.94
CA GLY A 324 32.96 3.86 -3.42
C GLY A 324 31.53 3.41 -3.04
N LYS A 325 31.05 2.22 -3.45
CA LYS A 325 29.67 1.74 -3.14
C LYS A 325 29.56 0.73 -2.00
N LYS A 326 30.67 0.15 -1.51
CA LYS A 326 30.67 -0.88 -0.45
C LYS A 326 30.47 -0.32 0.96
N SER A 327 31.06 0.83 1.30
CA SER A 327 30.86 1.44 2.63
C SER A 327 29.42 1.93 2.82
N ALA A 328 28.78 2.40 1.75
CA ALA A 328 27.36 2.79 1.74
C ALA A 328 26.44 1.66 2.20
N ILE A 329 26.60 0.49 1.58
CA ILE A 329 25.69 -0.66 1.77
C ILE A 329 25.93 -1.30 3.13
N GLY A 330 27.19 -1.37 3.59
CA GLY A 330 27.52 -1.84 4.93
C GLY A 330 27.00 -0.93 6.04
N ILE A 331 27.10 0.39 5.85
CA ILE A 331 26.56 1.39 6.79
C ILE A 331 25.04 1.36 6.81
N ILE A 332 24.39 1.30 5.64
CA ILE A 332 22.92 1.19 5.55
C ILE A 332 22.43 -0.11 6.19
N GLY A 333 23.13 -1.23 5.98
CA GLY A 333 22.81 -2.51 6.60
C GLY A 333 22.98 -2.50 8.13
N ALA A 334 24.03 -1.86 8.63
CA ALA A 334 24.27 -1.72 10.07
C ALA A 334 23.22 -0.81 10.73
N VAL A 335 22.92 0.35 10.11
CA VAL A 335 21.86 1.27 10.57
C VAL A 335 20.50 0.57 10.58
N LEU A 336 20.16 -0.16 9.53
CA LEU A 336 18.89 -0.91 9.46
C LEU A 336 18.82 -2.00 10.53
N THR A 337 19.92 -2.68 10.81
CA THR A 337 19.99 -3.73 11.85
C THR A 337 19.84 -3.14 13.24
N THR A 338 20.47 -1.99 13.53
CA THR A 338 20.35 -1.30 14.82
C THR A 338 18.94 -0.74 15.03
N VAL A 339 18.31 -0.19 13.98
CA VAL A 339 16.90 0.24 14.00
C VAL A 339 15.99 -0.97 14.27
N LEU A 340 16.20 -2.10 13.60
CA LEU A 340 15.43 -3.32 13.84
C LEU A 340 15.59 -3.88 15.26
N GLN A 341 16.78 -3.82 15.84
CA GLN A 341 17.04 -4.31 17.21
C GLN A 341 16.45 -3.40 18.29
N GLN A 342 16.42 -2.08 18.08
CA GLN A 342 15.83 -1.15 19.05
C GLN A 342 14.31 -1.06 18.95
N VAL A 343 13.76 -1.27 17.75
CA VAL A 343 12.32 -1.21 17.47
C VAL A 343 11.64 -2.58 17.64
N GLY A 344 12.42 -3.66 17.76
CA GLY A 344 11.95 -5.04 17.97
C GLY A 344 10.87 -5.22 19.07
N PRO A 345 11.00 -4.59 20.25
CA PRO A 345 9.96 -4.66 21.30
C PRO A 345 8.70 -3.83 21.02
N HIS A 346 8.69 -3.00 19.97
CA HIS A 346 7.62 -2.07 19.60
C HIS A 346 7.15 -2.26 18.14
N LEU A 347 7.42 -3.45 17.57
CA LEU A 347 7.19 -3.76 16.15
C LEU A 347 5.77 -3.51 15.65
N ASP A 348 4.75 -3.56 16.53
CA ASP A 348 3.35 -3.27 16.17
C ASP A 348 3.09 -1.79 15.84
N THR A 349 3.98 -0.89 16.25
CA THR A 349 3.86 0.57 16.00
C THR A 349 4.71 1.08 14.83
N ALA A 350 5.66 0.27 14.32
CA ALA A 350 6.63 0.68 13.31
C ALA A 350 6.35 0.15 11.90
N VAL A 351 5.34 -0.71 11.74
CA VAL A 351 4.89 -1.26 10.44
C VAL A 351 4.60 -0.19 9.38
N PRO A 352 4.03 1.00 9.69
CA PRO A 352 3.75 1.99 8.66
C PRO A 352 5.00 2.71 8.12
N LEU A 353 6.15 2.65 8.83
CA LEU A 353 7.33 3.45 8.50
C LEU A 353 8.20 2.83 7.39
N PHE A 354 8.12 1.50 7.19
CA PHE A 354 9.03 0.77 6.30
C PHE A 354 8.35 0.02 5.15
N GLY A 355 7.02 0.12 5.02
CA GLY A 355 6.29 -0.69 4.05
C GLY A 355 6.38 -2.19 4.34
N ASN A 356 5.72 -2.98 3.52
CA ASN A 356 5.51 -4.41 3.77
C ASN A 356 6.84 -5.16 3.86
N PHE A 357 7.20 -5.65 5.06
CA PHE A 357 8.44 -6.41 5.31
C PHE A 357 8.59 -7.66 4.43
N ALA A 358 7.52 -8.14 3.79
CA ALA A 358 7.55 -9.23 2.84
C ALA A 358 8.38 -8.92 1.58
N GLU A 359 8.39 -7.67 1.10
CA GLU A 359 9.17 -7.27 -0.09
C GLU A 359 10.65 -7.05 0.25
N LEU A 360 10.93 -6.48 1.43
CA LEU A 360 12.29 -6.42 1.99
C LEU A 360 12.82 -7.83 2.27
N GLY A 361 11.98 -8.74 2.74
CA GLY A 361 12.28 -10.16 2.86
C GLY A 361 12.75 -10.74 1.53
N GLN A 362 11.99 -10.61 0.44
CA GLN A 362 12.36 -11.26 -0.83
C GLN A 362 13.53 -10.61 -1.57
N ALA A 363 13.78 -9.30 -1.40
CA ALA A 363 14.94 -8.62 -1.98
C ALA A 363 16.20 -8.71 -1.09
N ALA A 364 16.04 -8.72 0.23
CA ALA A 364 17.16 -8.79 1.17
C ALA A 364 17.58 -10.24 1.48
N LEU A 365 16.70 -11.25 1.36
CA LEU A 365 17.07 -12.64 1.68
C LEU A 365 18.25 -13.14 0.82
N PRO A 366 18.33 -12.92 -0.50
CA PRO A 366 19.47 -13.36 -1.30
C PRO A 366 20.76 -12.62 -0.91
N VAL A 367 20.65 -11.35 -0.54
CA VAL A 367 21.80 -10.51 -0.12
C VAL A 367 22.27 -10.89 1.28
N PHE A 368 21.33 -11.15 2.20
CA PHE A 368 21.58 -11.55 3.59
C PHE A 368 22.07 -12.99 3.67
N LEU A 369 21.54 -13.90 2.85
CA LEU A 369 22.07 -15.24 2.67
C LEU A 369 23.43 -15.20 1.99
N GLY A 370 23.66 -14.30 1.02
CA GLY A 370 24.96 -14.09 0.39
C GLY A 370 26.03 -13.60 1.36
N THR A 371 25.72 -12.62 2.21
CA THR A 371 26.65 -12.08 3.22
C THR A 371 26.82 -13.02 4.42
N SER A 372 25.78 -13.74 4.81
CA SER A 372 25.85 -14.77 5.86
C SER A 372 26.62 -16.01 5.39
N ALA A 373 26.41 -16.48 4.15
CA ALA A 373 27.19 -17.55 3.54
C ALA A 373 28.66 -17.14 3.37
N TRP A 374 28.94 -15.89 2.98
CA TRP A 374 30.30 -15.34 2.94
C TRP A 374 30.96 -15.29 4.33
N GLY A 375 30.20 -14.88 5.36
CA GLY A 375 30.66 -14.89 6.75
C GLY A 375 30.89 -16.28 7.33
N ILE A 376 30.08 -17.27 6.94
CA ILE A 376 30.24 -18.68 7.34
C ILE A 376 31.44 -19.30 6.62
N LEU A 377 31.61 -19.08 5.31
CA LEU A 377 32.74 -19.57 4.53
C LEU A 377 34.07 -18.98 5.01
N GLY A 378 34.11 -17.68 5.34
CA GLY A 378 35.31 -17.05 5.92
C GLY A 378 35.66 -17.54 7.33
N LYS A 379 34.70 -18.10 8.07
CA LYS A 379 34.95 -18.78 9.36
C LYS A 379 35.41 -20.23 9.16
N PHE A 380 34.88 -20.93 8.16
CA PHE A 380 35.34 -22.26 7.76
C PHE A 380 36.79 -22.26 7.26
N GLU A 381 37.20 -21.23 6.52
CA GLU A 381 38.58 -21.09 6.04
C GLU A 381 39.57 -20.85 7.20
N LYS A 382 39.18 -20.11 8.24
CA LYS A 382 39.97 -19.96 9.48
C LYS A 382 40.04 -21.24 10.32
N TRP A 383 39.06 -22.13 10.21
CA TRP A 383 39.06 -23.43 10.88
C TRP A 383 39.84 -24.50 10.11
N LEU A 384 39.97 -24.35 8.79
CA LEU A 384 40.73 -25.27 7.92
C LEU A 384 42.19 -24.81 7.69
N ALA A 385 42.53 -23.58 8.07
CA ALA A 385 43.91 -23.13 8.09
C ALA A 385 44.70 -23.95 9.12
N PRO A 386 45.74 -24.72 8.72
CA PRO A 386 46.51 -25.50 9.68
C PRO A 386 47.18 -24.54 10.67
N THR A 387 46.85 -24.71 11.94
CA THR A 387 47.55 -24.06 13.06
C THR A 387 49.03 -24.38 12.94
N ARG A 388 49.85 -23.38 12.66
CA ARG A 388 51.32 -23.48 12.83
C ARG A 388 51.67 -23.26 14.29
#